data_AF-A0A0S8H578-F1
#
_entry.id   AF-A0A0S8H578-F1
#
_cell.length_a   1.000
_cell.length_b   1.000
_cell.length_c   1.000
_cell.angle_alpha   90.00
_cell.angle_beta   90.00
_cell.angle_gamma   90.00
#
_symmetry.space_group_name_H-M   'P 1'
#
loop_
_entity.id
_entity.type
_entity.pdbx_description
1 polymer ?
#
loop_
_entity_poly.entity_id
_entity_poly.type
_entity_poly.pdbx_seq_one_letter_code
_entity_poly.pdbx_strand_id
1 'polypeptide(L)'
;MVDIPREPRSKKRRWFYLGAGIAAIVVITVALSRLGPAAPSVDKSTIWTDVVKRGEMVRRVRGPGTLVSEQIRWIAALTAGRVERILVEPGAEVDSPTVLLLLSNPDVEIQALEAQRQLSAEEAR
;
A
#
# COMPACT_ATOMS: atom_id res chain seq x y z
N MET A 1 -45.17 -70.38 -54.48
CA MET A 1 -44.66 -69.40 -53.51
C MET A 1 -45.64 -69.40 -52.34
N VAL A 2 -45.26 -69.99 -51.21
CA VAL A 2 -46.17 -70.12 -50.06
C VAL A 2 -46.11 -68.83 -49.26
N ASP A 3 -47.20 -68.07 -49.26
CA ASP A 3 -47.38 -66.91 -48.41
C ASP A 3 -47.94 -67.38 -47.05
N ILE A 4 -47.20 -67.11 -45.98
CA ILE A 4 -47.58 -67.47 -44.61
C ILE A 4 -48.28 -66.26 -44.01
N PRO A 5 -49.57 -66.36 -43.61
CA PRO A 5 -50.27 -65.25 -42.99
C PRO A 5 -49.59 -64.91 -41.65
N ARG A 6 -49.08 -63.69 -41.52
CA ARG A 6 -48.58 -63.18 -40.23
C ARG A 6 -49.77 -62.80 -39.35
N GLU A 7 -49.88 -63.44 -38.19
CA GLU A 7 -50.89 -63.08 -37.19
C GLU A 7 -50.80 -61.58 -36.83
N PRO A 8 -51.95 -60.87 -36.70
CA PRO A 8 -51.95 -59.46 -36.36
C PRO A 8 -51.40 -59.27 -34.94
N ARG A 9 -50.17 -58.75 -34.84
CA ARG A 9 -49.53 -58.41 -33.55
C ARG A 9 -50.47 -57.52 -32.73
N SER A 10 -50.81 -57.96 -31.52
CA SER A 10 -51.82 -57.31 -30.69
C SER A 10 -51.43 -55.86 -30.36
N LYS A 11 -52.28 -54.89 -30.77
CA LYS A 11 -52.08 -53.46 -30.48
C LYS A 11 -52.20 -53.14 -28.98
N LYS A 12 -52.73 -54.06 -28.16
CA LYS A 12 -52.88 -53.93 -26.70
C LYS A 12 -51.54 -53.69 -25.99
N ARG A 13 -50.48 -54.34 -26.49
CA ARG A 13 -49.13 -54.20 -25.91
C ARG A 13 -48.56 -52.78 -26.08
N ARG A 14 -48.88 -52.11 -27.20
CA ARG A 14 -48.50 -50.70 -27.43
C ARG A 14 -49.20 -49.75 -26.48
N TRP A 15 -50.50 -49.91 -26.27
CA TRP A 15 -51.27 -49.09 -25.31
C TRP A 15 -50.83 -49.31 -23.87
N PHE A 16 -50.48 -50.54 -23.49
CA PHE A 16 -49.91 -50.82 -22.18
C PHE A 16 -48.57 -50.11 -21.96
N TYR A 17 -47.65 -50.17 -22.94
CA TYR A 17 -46.38 -49.45 -22.85
C TYR A 17 -46.56 -47.93 -22.81
N LEU A 18 -47.53 -47.39 -23.56
CA LEU A 18 -47.84 -45.96 -23.55
C LEU A 18 -48.39 -45.53 -22.17
N GLY A 19 -49.33 -46.30 -21.61
CA GLY A 19 -49.88 -46.06 -20.28
C GLY A 19 -48.81 -46.15 -19.19
N ALA A 20 -47.94 -47.17 -19.25
CA ALA A 20 -46.82 -47.31 -18.33
C ALA A 20 -45.81 -46.15 -18.45
N GLY A 21 -45.53 -45.68 -19.67
CA GLY A 21 -44.67 -44.53 -19.91
C GLY A 21 -45.22 -43.24 -19.30
N ILE A 22 -46.52 -42.98 -19.50
CA ILE A 22 -47.19 -41.81 -18.91
C ILE A 22 -47.18 -41.91 -17.38
N ALA A 23 -47.51 -43.08 -16.82
CA ALA A 23 -47.47 -43.29 -15.38
C ALA A 23 -46.06 -43.07 -14.80
N ALA A 24 -45.02 -43.56 -15.47
CA ALA A 24 -43.64 -43.36 -15.06
C ALA A 24 -43.25 -41.87 -15.06
N ILE A 25 -43.65 -41.11 -16.10
CA ILE A 25 -43.41 -39.66 -16.16
C ILE A 25 -44.08 -38.97 -14.98
N VAL A 26 -45.36 -39.25 -14.71
CA VAL A 26 -46.10 -38.64 -13.59
C VAL A 26 -45.42 -38.94 -12.26
N VAL A 27 -45.01 -40.20 -12.04
CA VAL A 27 -44.29 -40.59 -10.80
C VAL A 27 -42.97 -39.84 -10.66
N ILE A 28 -42.18 -39.75 -11.74
CA ILE A 28 -40.90 -39.02 -11.74
C ILE A 28 -41.12 -37.54 -11.46
N THR A 29 -42.12 -36.90 -12.09
CA THR A 29 -42.43 -35.49 -11.88
C THR A 29 -42.84 -35.21 -10.43
N VAL A 30 -43.70 -36.05 -9.85
CA VAL A 30 -44.11 -35.90 -8.45
C VAL A 30 -42.92 -36.12 -7.52
N ALA A 31 -42.08 -37.13 -7.78
CA ALA A 31 -40.88 -37.37 -7.00
C ALA A 31 -39.93 -36.16 -7.04
N LEU A 32 -39.66 -35.61 -8.23
CA LEU A 32 -38.81 -34.43 -8.39
C LEU A 32 -39.37 -33.18 -7.70
N SER A 33 -40.68 -32.98 -7.74
CA SER A 33 -41.33 -31.82 -7.09
C SER A 33 -41.22 -31.83 -5.56
N ARG A 34 -40.96 -33.01 -4.96
CA ARG A 34 -40.80 -33.19 -3.52
C ARG A 34 -39.34 -33.09 -3.05
N LEU A 35 -38.39 -32.99 -3.97
CA LEU A 35 -37.01 -32.70 -3.57
C LEU A 35 -36.95 -31.28 -3.02
N GLY A 36 -36.42 -31.15 -1.81
CA GLY A 36 -36.18 -29.85 -1.20
C GLY A 36 -35.22 -29.01 -2.04
N PRO A 37 -35.26 -27.67 -1.89
CA PRO A 37 -34.35 -26.78 -2.59
C PRO A 37 -32.89 -27.17 -2.35
N ALA A 38 -32.11 -27.31 -3.43
CA ALA A 38 -30.70 -27.70 -3.37
C ALA A 38 -29.76 -26.61 -2.84
N ALA A 39 -30.26 -25.39 -2.65
CA ALA A 39 -29.50 -24.29 -2.10
C ALA A 39 -29.50 -24.35 -0.56
N PRO A 40 -28.37 -24.03 0.10
CA PRO A 40 -28.33 -23.95 1.56
C PRO A 40 -29.31 -22.88 2.05
N SER A 41 -30.34 -23.30 2.78
CA SER A 41 -31.30 -22.41 3.41
C SER A 41 -30.78 -21.96 4.78
N VAL A 42 -30.66 -20.65 4.98
CA VAL A 42 -30.34 -20.04 6.27
C VAL A 42 -31.63 -19.53 6.93
N ASP A 43 -31.74 -19.70 8.26
CA ASP A 43 -32.86 -19.19 9.03
C ASP A 43 -32.84 -17.65 9.01
N LYS A 44 -33.99 -17.04 8.74
CA LYS A 44 -34.14 -15.57 8.70
C LYS A 44 -33.86 -14.95 10.06
N SER A 45 -34.08 -15.67 11.17
CA SER A 45 -33.75 -15.17 12.51
C SER A 45 -32.24 -15.05 12.75
N THR A 46 -31.42 -15.70 11.93
CA THR A 46 -29.95 -15.66 12.05
C THR A 46 -29.34 -14.51 11.25
N ILE A 47 -30.12 -13.82 10.39
CA ILE A 47 -29.62 -12.77 9.51
C ILE A 47 -29.99 -11.40 10.08
N TRP A 48 -28.99 -10.63 10.46
CA TRP A 48 -29.16 -9.21 10.73
C TRP A 48 -29.04 -8.43 9.42
N THR A 49 -30.13 -7.85 8.94
CA THR A 49 -30.14 -7.01 7.73
C THR A 49 -30.37 -5.55 8.10
N ASP A 50 -29.62 -4.65 7.47
CA ASP A 50 -29.81 -3.21 7.59
C ASP A 50 -29.61 -2.54 6.22
N VAL A 51 -30.17 -1.35 6.04
CA VAL A 51 -30.11 -0.58 4.80
C VAL A 51 -28.85 0.28 4.81
N VAL A 52 -27.99 0.12 3.80
CA VAL A 52 -26.80 0.97 3.64
C VAL A 52 -27.21 2.42 3.40
N LYS A 53 -26.58 3.35 4.11
CA LYS A 53 -26.81 4.80 3.98
C LYS A 53 -25.60 5.46 3.34
N ARG A 54 -25.84 6.38 2.43
CA ARG A 54 -24.78 7.26 1.87
C ARG A 54 -24.67 8.51 2.74
N GLY A 55 -23.43 8.92 3.00
CA GLY A 55 -23.10 10.11 3.77
C GLY A 55 -21.60 10.34 3.76
N GLU A 56 -21.16 11.49 4.25
CA GLU A 56 -19.73 11.78 4.37
C GLU A 56 -19.12 10.91 5.48
N MET A 57 -18.09 10.13 5.11
CA MET A 57 -17.32 9.34 6.06
C MET A 57 -15.92 9.91 6.17
N VAL A 58 -15.75 10.91 7.04
CA VAL A 58 -14.46 11.57 7.24
C VAL A 58 -13.56 10.72 8.14
N ARG A 59 -12.54 10.10 7.54
CA ARG A 59 -11.51 9.33 8.27
C ARG A 59 -10.33 10.23 8.61
N ARG A 60 -10.31 10.80 9.83
CA ARG A 60 -9.13 11.52 10.35
C ARG A 60 -8.17 10.52 10.99
N VAL A 61 -7.03 10.29 10.35
CA VAL A 61 -5.96 9.43 10.89
C VAL A 61 -4.88 10.31 11.51
N ARG A 62 -4.40 9.95 12.70
CA ARG A 62 -3.20 10.55 13.28
C ARG A 62 -1.98 9.95 12.59
N GLY A 63 -1.15 10.77 11.98
CA GLY A 63 0.17 10.37 11.48
C GLY A 63 1.21 10.60 12.57
N PRO A 64 1.60 9.58 13.36
CA PRO A 64 2.72 9.73 14.28
C PRO A 64 4.00 9.94 13.48
N GLY A 65 4.84 10.86 13.94
CA GLY A 65 6.14 11.15 13.35
C GLY A 65 7.01 11.93 14.34
N THR A 66 8.31 11.95 14.10
CA THR A 66 9.27 12.72 14.88
C THR A 66 9.87 13.81 14.01
N LEU A 67 10.12 14.97 14.60
CA LEU A 67 10.84 16.04 13.92
C LEU A 67 12.31 15.64 13.81
N VAL A 68 12.87 15.82 12.62
CA VAL A 68 14.29 15.67 12.33
C VAL A 68 14.79 16.98 11.75
N SER A 69 16.07 17.31 12.00
CA SER A 69 16.65 18.50 11.39
C SER A 69 16.63 18.38 9.87
N GLU A 70 16.21 19.43 9.17
CA GLU A 70 16.24 19.48 7.71
C GLU A 70 17.67 19.37 7.17
N GLN A 71 18.63 19.97 7.88
CA GLN A 71 20.03 20.04 7.47
C GLN A 71 20.95 19.90 8.67
N ILE A 72 21.90 18.98 8.59
CA ILE A 72 22.98 18.82 9.58
C ILE A 72 24.28 19.11 8.85
N ARG A 73 25.03 20.09 9.34
CA ARG A 73 26.32 20.49 8.77
C ARG A 73 27.40 20.37 9.82
N TRP A 74 28.44 19.59 9.51
CA TRP A 74 29.67 19.54 10.29
C TRP A 74 30.62 20.61 9.76
N ILE A 75 31.12 21.47 10.65
CA ILE A 75 32.05 22.54 10.31
C ILE A 75 33.42 22.15 10.85
N ALA A 76 34.41 22.08 9.96
CA ALA A 76 35.81 21.83 10.32
C ALA A 76 36.67 23.04 9.96
N ALA A 77 37.74 23.26 10.72
CA ALA A 77 38.74 24.27 10.38
C ALA A 77 39.52 23.83 9.14
N LEU A 78 39.76 24.75 8.20
CA LEU A 78 40.53 24.50 6.98
C LEU A 78 42.03 24.34 7.27
N THR A 79 42.51 24.99 8.32
CA THR A 79 43.90 24.97 8.76
C THR A 79 43.97 24.47 10.19
N ALA A 80 45.09 23.83 10.55
CA ALA A 80 45.38 23.53 11.94
C ALA A 80 45.53 24.85 12.72
N GLY A 81 45.13 24.87 13.99
CA GLY A 81 45.23 26.05 14.83
C GLY A 81 44.85 25.74 16.26
N ARG A 82 45.33 26.55 17.21
CA ARG A 82 44.92 26.47 18.60
C ARG A 82 43.63 27.26 18.80
N VAL A 83 42.65 26.68 19.48
CA VAL A 83 41.44 27.42 19.89
C VAL A 83 41.84 28.48 20.90
N GLU A 84 41.70 29.74 20.51
CA GLU A 84 41.99 30.88 21.38
C GLU A 84 40.75 31.25 22.20
N ARG A 85 39.60 31.37 21.52
CA ARG A 85 38.32 31.72 22.15
C ARG A 85 37.14 31.00 21.51
N ILE A 86 36.19 30.63 22.35
CA ILE A 86 34.86 30.19 21.95
C ILE A 86 33.93 31.40 22.05
N LEU A 87 33.34 31.83 20.93
CA LEU A 87 32.46 33.00 20.89
C LEU A 87 30.98 32.62 21.04
N VAL A 88 30.63 31.39 20.65
CA VAL A 88 29.26 30.89 20.67
C VAL A 88 29.22 29.57 21.45
N GLU A 89 28.33 29.51 22.44
CA GLU A 89 28.12 28.30 23.24
C GLU A 89 27.17 27.31 22.54
N PRO A 90 27.27 26.01 22.82
CA PRO A 90 26.38 25.01 22.25
C PRO A 90 24.90 25.31 22.52
N GLY A 91 24.07 25.26 21.48
CA GLY A 91 22.61 25.50 21.56
C GLY A 91 22.19 26.95 21.32
N ALA A 92 23.13 27.87 21.12
CA ALA A 92 22.81 29.23 20.67
C ALA A 92 22.34 29.25 19.21
N GLU A 93 21.41 30.15 18.89
CA GLU A 93 21.02 30.44 17.51
C GLU A 93 22.14 31.18 16.77
N VAL A 94 22.41 30.78 15.54
CA VAL A 94 23.49 31.33 14.70
C VAL A 94 22.98 31.63 13.30
N ASP A 95 23.46 32.74 12.73
CA ASP A 95 23.22 33.10 11.35
C ASP A 95 24.43 32.72 10.48
N SER A 96 24.27 32.82 9.16
CA SER A 96 25.33 32.47 8.20
C SER A 96 26.70 33.17 8.43
N PRO A 97 26.78 34.46 8.82
CA PRO A 97 28.07 35.13 9.06
C PRO A 97 28.57 35.02 10.51
N THR A 98 27.90 34.27 11.38
CA THR A 98 28.27 34.18 12.80
C THR A 98 29.60 33.44 12.97
N VAL A 99 30.57 34.09 13.60
CA VAL A 99 31.87 33.49 13.95
C VAL A 99 31.70 32.64 15.21
N LEU A 100 31.92 31.33 15.09
CA LEU A 100 31.75 30.39 16.20
C LEU A 100 32.96 30.36 17.15
N LEU A 101 34.15 30.35 16.56
CA LEU A 101 35.43 30.10 17.24
C LEU A 101 36.50 31.02 16.64
N LEU A 102 37.41 31.49 17.49
CA LEU A 102 38.65 32.13 17.06
C LEU A 102 39.80 31.16 17.21
N LEU A 103 40.55 30.97 16.13
CA LEU A 103 41.70 30.09 16.05
C LEU A 103 42.95 30.93 15.85
N SER A 104 44.02 30.63 16.59
CA SER A 104 45.35 31.22 16.41
C SER A 104 46.28 30.18 15.77
N ASN A 105 46.96 30.57 14.71
CA ASN A 105 48.02 29.80 14.06
C ASN A 105 49.19 30.73 13.64
N PRO A 106 50.36 30.62 14.29
CA PRO A 106 51.50 31.48 13.98
C PRO A 106 52.05 31.26 12.56
N ASP A 107 51.96 30.04 12.02
CA ASP A 107 52.46 29.74 10.67
C ASP A 107 51.65 30.47 9.59
N VAL A 108 50.31 30.52 9.76
CA VAL A 108 49.41 31.25 8.85
C VAL A 108 49.61 32.76 8.98
N GLU A 109 49.84 33.27 10.19
CA GLU A 109 50.14 34.68 10.42
C GLU A 109 51.45 35.12 9.75
N ILE A 110 52.50 34.31 9.84
CA ILE A 110 53.79 34.57 9.16
C ILE A 110 53.59 34.57 7.64
N GLN A 111 52.91 33.57 7.09
CA GLN A 111 52.63 33.48 5.65
C GLN A 111 51.84 34.70 5.15
N ALA A 112 50.83 35.15 5.90
CA ALA A 112 50.07 36.34 5.56
C ALA A 112 50.94 37.61 5.54
N LEU A 113 51.84 37.74 6.52
CA LEU A 113 52.75 38.88 6.61
C LEU A 113 53.77 38.91 5.45
N GLU A 114 54.30 37.75 5.06
CA GLU A 114 55.18 37.62 3.89
C GLU A 114 54.45 37.97 2.59
N ALA A 115 53.23 37.46 2.39
CA ALA A 115 52.41 37.78 1.23
C ALA A 115 52.10 39.29 1.14
N GLN A 116 51.80 39.92 2.27
CA GLN A 116 51.56 41.37 2.33
C GLN A 116 52.80 42.18 1.94
N ARG A 117 53.99 41.77 2.43
CA ARG A 117 55.26 42.41 2.06
C ARG A 117 55.54 42.27 0.56
N GLN A 118 55.30 41.09 -0.01
CA GLN A 118 55.49 40.86 -1.43
C GLN A 118 54.56 41.73 -2.27
N LEU A 119 53.28 41.85 -1.89
CA LEU A 119 52.34 42.75 -2.55
C LEU A 119 52.82 44.20 -2.50
N SER A 120 53.23 44.69 -1.33
CA SER A 120 53.69 46.08 -1.17
C SER A 120 54.97 46.39 -1.97
N ALA A 121 55.85 45.41 -2.16
CA ALA A 121 57.07 45.56 -2.96
C ALA A 121 56.76 45.68 -4.47
N GLU A 122 55.72 44.98 -4.95
CA GLU A 122 55.26 45.08 -6.33
C GLU A 122 54.42 46.35 -6.57
N GLU A 123 53.61 46.80 -5.60
CA GLU A 123 52.87 48.06 -5.70
C GLU A 123 53.79 49.29 -5.68
N ALA A 124 54.94 49.19 -5.01
CA ALA A 124 55.96 50.25 -4.98
C ALA A 124 56.86 50.28 -6.23
N ARG A 125 56.74 49.30 -7.12
CA ARG A 125 57.50 49.17 -8.35
C ARG A 125 56.81 49.87 -9.52
#